data_AF-A0A8C5M1V5-F1
#
_entry.id   AF-A0A8C5M1V5-F1
#
_cell.length_a   1.000
_cell.length_b   1.000
_cell.length_c   1.000
_cell.angle_alpha   90.00
_cell.angle_beta   90.00
_cell.angle_gamma   90.00
#
_symmetry.space_group_name_H-M   'P 1'
#
loop_
_entity.id
_entity.type
_entity.pdbx_description
1 polymer ?
#
loop_
_entity_poly.entity_id
_entity_poly.type
_entity_poly.pdbx_seq_one_letter_code
_entity_poly.pdbx_strand_id
1 'polypeptide(L)'
;MKFTICYSSAQVVPSVIVFILCCQWAHSAPASSIIVSSGEDMDVPSRPALHVSIDLAKFIAHEADKLNKELCKTTSDCANSLEMQTKNYLNLPAMAPGDGCSQKRFNKDKCLLKIHQSLKEFQPYLLYVEKTFTGKKGNVALLRLKTMVLANNLKAVDEEPTTASSNQTTSILTNGKSESRWTQELTCHLILKAFTEYMQNSLRAIRYSNEKKIRP
;
A
#
# COMPACT_ATOMS: atom_id res chain seq x y z
N MET A 1 49.13 -25.40 41.12
CA MET A 1 50.44 -24.74 41.31
C MET A 1 50.54 -23.54 40.37
N LYS A 2 51.17 -22.45 40.84
CA LYS A 2 51.17 -21.06 40.33
C LYS A 2 52.21 -20.78 39.21
N PHE A 3 52.12 -19.54 38.69
CA PHE A 3 52.99 -18.71 37.82
C PHE A 3 52.49 -18.63 36.36
N THR A 4 51.90 -17.55 35.82
CA THR A 4 52.21 -16.08 35.76
C THR A 4 53.56 -15.85 35.04
N ILE A 5 53.69 -15.11 33.90
CA ILE A 5 53.66 -13.63 33.75
C ILE A 5 53.59 -13.20 32.24
N CYS A 6 52.73 -12.20 32.00
CA CYS A 6 52.68 -10.99 31.12
C CYS A 6 53.69 -10.67 29.98
N TYR A 7 53.17 -10.08 28.86
CA TYR A 7 53.56 -8.76 28.26
C TYR A 7 52.57 -8.39 27.10
N SER A 8 51.77 -7.31 27.10
CA SER A 8 52.03 -5.87 26.76
C SER A 8 52.50 -5.66 25.29
N SER A 9 52.06 -4.70 24.44
CA SER A 9 51.24 -3.48 24.53
C SER A 9 50.86 -2.97 23.11
N ALA A 10 49.88 -2.05 23.04
CA ALA A 10 49.81 -0.83 22.20
C ALA A 10 49.92 -0.92 20.65
N GLN A 11 48.84 -0.61 19.90
CA GLN A 11 48.48 0.73 19.37
C GLN A 11 49.54 1.39 18.48
N VAL A 12 49.27 1.51 17.17
CA VAL A 12 49.56 2.70 16.36
C VAL A 12 48.50 2.86 15.26
N VAL A 13 47.74 3.96 15.34
CA VAL A 13 47.01 4.57 14.22
C VAL A 13 47.95 5.62 13.63
N PRO A 14 47.88 5.91 12.32
CA PRO A 14 48.05 7.29 11.92
C PRO A 14 46.92 7.78 11.01
N SER A 15 46.66 9.06 11.18
CA SER A 15 45.54 9.82 10.69
C SER A 15 46.08 10.96 9.81
N VAL A 16 45.36 11.24 8.72
CA VAL A 16 45.19 12.55 8.03
C VAL A 16 46.26 13.10 7.05
N ILE A 17 45.71 13.77 6.00
CA ILE A 17 46.18 14.97 5.24
C ILE A 17 46.79 14.65 3.86
N VAL A 18 45.99 14.66 2.79
CA VAL A 18 45.68 15.80 1.87
C VAL A 18 46.87 16.19 0.98
N PHE A 19 46.78 15.82 -0.30
CA PHE A 19 47.47 16.52 -1.39
C PHE A 19 46.43 17.02 -2.40
N ILE A 20 46.21 18.32 -2.32
CA ILE A 20 45.50 19.15 -3.30
C ILE A 20 46.40 19.23 -4.54
N LEU A 21 45.90 18.78 -5.69
CA LEU A 21 46.49 19.11 -6.99
C LEU A 21 45.63 20.18 -7.66
N CYS A 22 46.16 21.41 -7.67
CA CYS A 22 45.73 22.47 -8.56
C CYS A 22 46.08 22.11 -10.01
N CYS A 23 45.11 22.22 -10.91
CA CYS A 23 45.36 22.54 -12.31
C CYS A 23 44.41 23.68 -12.69
N GLN A 24 44.99 24.88 -12.79
CA GLN A 24 44.36 26.09 -13.29
C GLN A 24 44.16 25.98 -14.80
N TRP A 25 42.96 26.30 -15.27
CA TRP A 25 42.75 26.81 -16.63
C TRP A 25 41.92 28.09 -16.49
N ALA A 26 42.57 29.22 -16.73
CA ALA A 26 41.95 30.52 -16.84
C ALA A 26 41.32 30.64 -18.24
N HIS A 27 40.01 30.87 -18.32
CA HIS A 27 39.41 31.59 -19.44
C HIS A 27 38.32 32.52 -18.90
N SER A 28 38.46 33.77 -19.31
CA SER A 28 37.70 34.97 -18.99
C SER A 28 36.18 34.86 -19.12
N ALA A 29 35.48 35.47 -18.17
CA ALA A 29 34.08 35.87 -18.30
C ALA A 29 33.92 37.06 -19.26
N PRO A 30 32.73 37.20 -19.87
CA PRO A 30 32.08 38.49 -19.90
C PRO A 30 30.74 38.46 -19.17
N ALA A 31 30.41 39.61 -18.58
CA ALA A 31 29.23 39.85 -17.77
C ALA A 31 27.97 40.07 -18.61
N SER A 32 26.84 39.86 -17.91
CA SER A 32 25.52 40.50 -18.11
C SER A 32 24.57 39.88 -19.15
N SER A 33 23.55 39.18 -18.66
CA SER A 33 22.18 39.72 -18.61
C SER A 33 21.28 38.79 -17.78
N ILE A 34 20.72 39.34 -16.70
CA ILE A 34 19.61 38.73 -15.95
C ILE A 34 18.39 38.77 -16.87
N ILE A 35 17.94 37.61 -17.35
CA ILE A 35 16.59 37.45 -17.89
C ILE A 35 15.72 37.03 -16.72
N VAL A 36 14.93 37.97 -16.20
CA VAL A 36 13.72 37.68 -15.45
C VAL A 36 12.71 37.11 -16.45
N SER A 37 12.53 35.78 -16.43
CA SER A 37 11.36 35.12 -16.99
C SER A 37 10.51 34.71 -15.78
N SER A 38 9.51 35.51 -15.43
CA SER A 38 8.11 35.34 -15.83
C SER A 38 7.62 33.93 -15.51
N GLY A 39 6.78 33.85 -14.47
CA GLY A 39 6.39 32.63 -13.79
C GLY A 39 5.95 31.51 -14.72
N GLU A 40 6.53 30.34 -14.51
CA GLU A 40 5.94 29.07 -14.92
C GLU A 40 5.29 28.48 -13.69
N ASP A 41 4.00 28.22 -13.83
CA ASP A 41 3.11 27.64 -12.86
C ASP A 41 3.75 26.43 -12.18
N MET A 42 3.67 26.38 -10.85
CA MET A 42 3.98 25.17 -10.10
C MET A 42 3.04 24.06 -10.58
N ASP A 43 3.57 23.19 -11.44
CA ASP A 43 2.89 22.01 -11.95
C ASP A 43 2.42 21.19 -10.74
N VAL A 44 1.11 21.23 -10.51
CA VAL A 44 0.41 20.39 -9.54
C VAL A 44 0.82 18.95 -9.85
N PRO A 45 1.27 18.13 -8.88
CA PRO A 45 1.78 16.80 -9.17
C PRO A 45 0.80 16.03 -10.06
N SER A 46 1.19 15.86 -11.32
CA SER A 46 0.32 15.26 -12.32
C SER A 46 0.00 13.86 -11.83
N ARG A 47 -1.29 13.55 -11.70
CA ARG A 47 -1.80 12.24 -11.26
C ARG A 47 -0.93 11.13 -11.87
N PRO A 48 -0.41 10.18 -11.07
CA PRO A 48 0.42 9.11 -11.60
C PRO A 48 -0.26 8.48 -12.80
N ALA A 49 0.50 8.26 -13.88
CA ALA A 49 -0.04 7.69 -15.11
C ALA A 49 -0.88 6.45 -14.76
N LEU A 50 -2.10 6.36 -15.29
CA LEU A 50 -3.07 5.32 -14.94
C LEU A 50 -2.50 3.89 -15.10
N HIS A 51 -1.51 3.72 -15.98
CA HIS A 51 -0.71 2.49 -16.11
C HIS A 51 0.00 2.07 -14.82
N VAL A 52 0.61 3.02 -14.09
CA VAL A 52 1.27 2.78 -12.79
C VAL A 52 0.25 2.24 -11.77
N SER A 53 -0.97 2.78 -11.78
CA SER A 53 -2.05 2.29 -10.92
C SER A 53 -2.52 0.88 -11.29
N ILE A 54 -2.49 0.51 -12.58
CA ILE A 54 -2.82 -0.85 -13.03
C ILE A 54 -1.80 -1.85 -12.48
N ASP A 55 -0.51 -1.59 -12.63
CA ASP A 55 0.53 -2.52 -12.17
C ASP A 55 0.56 -2.63 -10.65
N LEU A 56 0.35 -1.52 -9.95
CA LEU A 56 0.20 -1.53 -8.50
C LEU A 56 -1.04 -2.34 -8.05
N ALA A 57 -2.18 -2.17 -8.73
CA ALA A 57 -3.38 -2.95 -8.43
C ALA A 57 -3.19 -4.45 -8.71
N LYS A 58 -2.49 -4.83 -9.79
CA LYS A 58 -2.11 -6.22 -10.08
C LYS A 58 -1.27 -6.80 -8.94
N PHE A 59 -0.23 -6.07 -8.53
CA PHE A 59 0.65 -6.49 -7.44
C PHE A 59 -0.15 -6.74 -6.15
N ILE A 60 -1.00 -5.78 -5.76
CA ILE A 60 -1.79 -5.88 -4.53
C ILE A 60 -2.74 -7.08 -4.58
N ALA A 61 -3.46 -7.28 -5.69
CA ALA A 61 -4.37 -8.41 -5.85
C ALA A 61 -3.64 -9.76 -5.73
N HIS A 62 -2.47 -9.87 -6.35
CA HIS A 62 -1.65 -11.09 -6.30
C HIS A 62 -1.10 -11.35 -4.89
N GLU A 63 -0.54 -10.33 -4.23
CA GLU A 63 0.05 -10.50 -2.90
C GLU A 63 -1.02 -10.80 -1.84
N ALA A 64 -2.21 -10.20 -1.94
CA ALA A 64 -3.35 -10.53 -1.08
C ALA A 64 -3.79 -11.99 -1.23
N ASP A 65 -3.94 -12.49 -2.46
CA ASP A 65 -4.31 -13.88 -2.74
C ASP A 65 -3.25 -14.86 -2.20
N LYS A 66 -1.97 -14.53 -2.38
CA LYS A 66 -0.86 -15.31 -1.85
C LYS A 66 -0.89 -15.40 -0.33
N LEU A 67 -1.03 -14.26 0.36
CA LEU A 67 -1.15 -14.23 1.83
C LEU A 67 -2.38 -14.99 2.31
N ASN A 68 -3.50 -14.92 1.57
CA ASN A 68 -4.71 -15.66 1.88
C ASN A 68 -4.47 -17.17 1.82
N LYS A 69 -3.74 -17.65 0.80
CA LYS A 69 -3.36 -19.06 0.65
C LYS A 69 -2.38 -19.54 1.71
N GLU A 70 -1.52 -18.66 2.24
CA GLU A 70 -0.63 -19.01 3.36
C GLU A 70 -1.39 -19.36 4.65
N LEU A 71 -2.60 -18.82 4.84
CA LEU A 71 -3.49 -19.17 5.96
C LEU A 71 -4.25 -20.49 5.74
N CYS A 72 -4.47 -20.88 4.48
CA CYS A 72 -5.25 -22.05 4.08
C CYS A 72 -4.38 -23.16 3.50
N LYS A 73 -3.44 -23.69 4.29
CA LYS A 73 -2.51 -24.72 3.83
C LYS A 73 -3.17 -26.08 3.58
N THR A 74 -4.33 -26.38 4.20
CA THR A 74 -5.15 -27.55 3.86
C THR A 74 -6.60 -27.16 3.61
N THR A 75 -7.27 -27.84 2.67
CA THR A 75 -8.65 -27.54 2.24
C THR A 75 -9.70 -27.84 3.33
N SER A 76 -9.37 -28.63 4.36
CA SER A 76 -10.22 -28.86 5.53
C SER A 76 -10.20 -27.69 6.52
N ASP A 77 -9.11 -26.92 6.58
CA ASP A 77 -8.92 -25.86 7.59
C ASP A 77 -9.70 -24.58 7.24
N CYS A 78 -9.95 -24.35 5.95
CA CYS A 78 -10.72 -23.20 5.46
C CYS A 78 -12.10 -23.61 4.93
N ALA A 79 -12.59 -24.80 5.30
CA ALA A 79 -13.86 -25.32 4.79
C ALA A 79 -15.03 -24.40 5.15
N ASN A 80 -15.74 -23.98 4.10
CA ASN A 80 -17.03 -23.31 3.92
C ASN A 80 -18.06 -23.19 5.06
N SER A 81 -17.95 -23.96 6.15
CA SER A 81 -18.91 -23.95 7.27
C SER A 81 -18.96 -22.62 8.04
N LEU A 82 -17.95 -21.75 7.87
CA LEU A 82 -17.80 -20.53 8.67
C LEU A 82 -17.91 -19.22 7.85
N GLU A 83 -17.77 -19.30 6.52
CA GLU A 83 -17.99 -18.16 5.64
C GLU A 83 -19.42 -17.62 5.71
N MET A 84 -20.39 -18.47 6.04
CA MET A 84 -21.80 -18.07 6.24
C MET A 84 -22.09 -17.41 7.60
N GLN A 85 -21.27 -17.65 8.63
CA GLN A 85 -21.53 -17.08 9.97
C GLN A 85 -20.79 -15.76 10.20
N THR A 86 -19.59 -15.58 9.65
CA THR A 86 -18.72 -14.44 9.98
C THR A 86 -18.85 -13.25 9.02
N LYS A 87 -19.42 -13.45 7.81
CA LYS A 87 -19.74 -12.34 6.89
C LYS A 87 -20.67 -11.29 7.51
N ASN A 88 -21.50 -11.68 8.49
CA ASN A 88 -22.42 -10.77 9.15
C ASN A 88 -21.75 -9.84 10.18
N TYR A 89 -20.53 -10.14 10.63
CA TYR A 89 -19.83 -9.36 11.66
C TYR A 89 -18.81 -8.37 11.10
N LEU A 90 -18.26 -8.67 9.91
CA LEU A 90 -17.27 -7.82 9.26
C LEU A 90 -17.95 -7.00 8.16
N ASN A 91 -18.16 -5.71 8.41
CA ASN A 91 -18.61 -4.75 7.39
C ASN A 91 -17.49 -4.42 6.39
N LEU A 92 -17.11 -5.40 5.56
CA LEU A 92 -16.02 -5.26 4.60
C LEU A 92 -16.45 -4.45 3.38
N PRO A 93 -15.59 -3.55 2.86
CA PRO A 93 -15.91 -2.79 1.67
C PRO A 93 -16.17 -3.71 0.46
N ALA A 94 -17.22 -3.40 -0.28
CA ALA A 94 -17.61 -4.10 -1.50
C ALA A 94 -18.01 -3.09 -2.59
N MET A 95 -17.98 -3.54 -3.85
CA MET A 95 -18.51 -2.77 -4.97
C MET A 95 -20.00 -3.06 -5.16
N ALA A 96 -20.82 -2.02 -5.19
CA ALA A 96 -22.23 -2.09 -5.49
C ALA A 96 -22.51 -1.77 -6.98
N PRO A 97 -23.62 -2.26 -7.55
CA PRO A 97 -24.01 -1.94 -8.94
C PRO A 97 -24.13 -0.44 -9.22
N GLY A 98 -24.45 0.35 -8.19
CA GLY A 98 -24.59 1.81 -8.27
C GLY A 98 -23.28 2.59 -8.30
N ASP A 99 -22.13 1.96 -8.03
CA ASP A 99 -20.83 2.63 -7.87
C ASP A 99 -20.16 3.02 -9.19
N GLY A 100 -20.80 2.73 -10.33
CA GLY A 100 -20.27 3.10 -11.64
C GLY A 100 -19.11 2.22 -12.13
N CYS A 101 -18.76 1.15 -11.42
CA CYS A 101 -17.69 0.23 -11.84
C CYS A 101 -18.16 -0.90 -12.76
N SER A 102 -19.47 -1.08 -12.95
CA SER A 102 -20.01 -2.11 -13.84
C SER A 102 -19.86 -1.70 -15.31
N GLN A 103 -19.55 -2.65 -16.20
CA GLN A 103 -19.43 -2.37 -17.64
C GLN A 103 -20.70 -1.74 -18.24
N LYS A 104 -21.89 -2.16 -17.78
CA LYS A 104 -23.18 -1.68 -18.28
C LYS A 104 -23.50 -0.24 -17.85
N ARG A 105 -23.02 0.19 -16.68
CA ARG A 105 -23.27 1.53 -16.12
C ARG A 105 -21.96 2.17 -15.70
N PHE A 106 -20.98 2.14 -16.59
CA PHE A 106 -19.63 2.58 -16.24
C PHE A 106 -19.57 4.11 -16.13
N ASN A 107 -19.15 4.61 -14.98
CA ASN A 107 -18.81 6.01 -14.76
C ASN A 107 -17.41 6.04 -14.12
N LYS A 108 -16.46 6.62 -14.86
CA LYS A 108 -15.04 6.61 -14.48
C LYS A 108 -14.81 7.27 -13.13
N ASP A 109 -15.30 8.48 -12.95
CA ASP A 109 -14.99 9.27 -11.75
C ASP A 109 -15.68 8.66 -10.52
N LYS A 110 -16.95 8.25 -10.66
CA LYS A 110 -17.67 7.55 -9.59
C LYS A 110 -16.98 6.25 -9.20
N CYS A 111 -16.53 5.48 -10.19
CA CYS A 111 -15.86 4.21 -9.93
C CYS A 111 -14.49 4.41 -9.26
N LEU A 112 -13.66 5.30 -9.78
CA LEU A 112 -12.33 5.57 -9.21
C LEU A 112 -12.44 6.17 -7.81
N LEU A 113 -13.43 7.04 -7.57
CA LEU A 113 -13.75 7.55 -6.24
C LEU A 113 -14.16 6.43 -5.28
N LYS A 114 -15.04 5.51 -5.71
CA LYS A 114 -15.42 4.35 -4.89
C LYS A 114 -14.21 3.49 -4.54
N ILE A 115 -13.34 3.20 -5.52
CA ILE A 115 -12.11 2.43 -5.28
C ILE A 115 -11.25 3.16 -4.26
N HIS A 116 -10.99 4.46 -4.48
CA HIS A 116 -10.22 5.28 -3.57
C HIS A 116 -10.72 5.21 -2.11
N GLN A 117 -12.02 5.44 -1.89
CA GLN A 117 -12.64 5.43 -0.57
C GLN A 117 -12.55 4.05 0.09
N SER A 118 -12.92 2.98 -0.62
CA SER A 118 -12.87 1.64 -0.07
C SER A 118 -11.45 1.15 0.24
N LEU A 119 -10.43 1.56 -0.54
CA LEU A 119 -9.03 1.25 -0.20
C LEU A 119 -8.57 1.94 1.09
N LYS A 120 -9.09 3.14 1.40
CA LYS A 120 -8.90 3.79 2.71
C LYS A 120 -9.65 3.01 3.81
N GLU A 121 -10.90 2.60 3.56
CA GLU A 121 -11.70 1.79 4.50
C GLU A 121 -11.04 0.44 4.81
N PHE A 122 -10.31 -0.17 3.87
CA PHE A 122 -9.56 -1.41 4.09
C PHE A 122 -8.33 -1.25 5.01
N GLN A 123 -7.75 -0.05 5.15
CA GLN A 123 -6.52 0.17 5.92
C GLN A 123 -6.53 -0.41 7.35
N PRO A 124 -7.55 -0.15 8.17
CA PRO A 124 -7.59 -0.70 9.52
C PRO A 124 -7.78 -2.23 9.56
N TYR A 125 -8.48 -2.82 8.58
CA TYR A 125 -8.57 -4.28 8.46
C TYR A 125 -7.20 -4.87 8.11
N LEU A 126 -6.47 -4.26 7.18
CA LEU A 126 -5.11 -4.67 6.83
C LEU A 126 -4.14 -4.48 8.00
N LEU A 127 -4.35 -3.46 8.85
CA LEU A 127 -3.59 -3.30 10.09
C LEU A 127 -3.87 -4.41 11.11
N TYR A 128 -5.14 -4.84 11.22
CA TYR A 128 -5.48 -6.02 12.03
C TYR A 128 -4.75 -7.25 11.50
N VAL A 129 -4.79 -7.51 10.19
CA VAL A 129 -4.05 -8.62 9.58
C VAL A 129 -2.56 -8.49 9.87
N GLU A 130 -1.95 -7.31 9.70
CA GLU A 130 -0.52 -7.09 9.96
C GLU A 130 -0.11 -7.47 11.40
N LYS A 131 -0.95 -7.12 12.38
CA LYS A 131 -0.70 -7.41 13.79
C LYS A 131 -0.85 -8.90 14.11
N THR A 132 -1.86 -9.53 13.53
CA THR A 132 -2.35 -10.86 13.90
C THR A 132 -1.74 -11.98 13.04
N PHE A 133 -1.37 -11.70 11.80
CA PHE A 133 -0.86 -12.68 10.84
C PHE A 133 0.44 -13.33 11.32
N THR A 134 0.48 -14.65 11.31
CA THR A 134 1.58 -15.43 11.92
C THR A 134 2.70 -15.77 10.93
N GLY A 135 2.45 -15.57 9.63
CA GLY A 135 3.42 -15.74 8.55
C GLY A 135 4.31 -14.50 8.35
N LYS A 136 4.59 -14.17 7.08
CA LYS A 136 5.50 -13.08 6.69
C LYS A 136 4.85 -11.71 6.93
N LYS A 137 4.88 -11.21 8.17
CA LYS A 137 4.32 -9.89 8.56
C LYS A 137 4.81 -8.73 7.69
N GLY A 138 6.07 -8.76 7.24
CA GLY A 138 6.63 -7.75 6.33
C GLY A 138 5.88 -7.65 5.00
N ASN A 139 5.34 -8.76 4.49
CA ASN A 139 4.53 -8.77 3.27
C ASN A 139 3.16 -8.12 3.49
N VAL A 140 2.57 -8.30 4.68
CA VAL A 140 1.29 -7.64 5.03
C VAL A 140 1.49 -6.13 5.19
N ALA A 141 2.57 -5.70 5.84
CA ALA A 141 2.92 -4.29 5.95
C ALA A 141 3.14 -3.64 4.57
N LEU A 142 3.84 -4.35 3.66
CA LEU A 142 4.03 -3.92 2.28
C LEU A 142 2.70 -3.85 1.51
N LEU A 143 1.82 -4.84 1.69
CA LEU A 143 0.48 -4.86 1.11
C LEU A 143 -0.31 -3.63 1.56
N ARG A 144 -0.38 -3.37 2.87
CA ARG A 144 -1.08 -2.22 3.46
C ARG A 144 -0.56 -0.89 2.93
N LEU A 145 0.75 -0.72 2.90
CA LEU A 145 1.42 0.47 2.35
C LEU A 145 1.04 0.68 0.88
N LYS A 146 1.20 -0.33 0.04
CA LYS A 146 0.90 -0.23 -1.39
C LYS A 146 -0.58 0.01 -1.66
N THR A 147 -1.48 -0.55 -0.86
CA THR A 147 -2.91 -0.23 -0.89
C THR A 147 -3.17 1.25 -0.66
N MET A 148 -2.49 1.88 0.30
CA MET A 148 -2.63 3.32 0.55
C MET A 148 -2.08 4.16 -0.60
N VAL A 149 -0.93 3.76 -1.16
CA VAL A 149 -0.36 4.40 -2.35
C VAL A 149 -1.33 4.33 -3.52
N LEU A 150 -1.93 3.16 -3.78
CA LEU A 150 -2.92 3.01 -4.84
C LEU A 150 -4.14 3.90 -4.59
N ALA A 151 -4.65 3.95 -3.36
CA ALA A 151 -5.74 4.85 -3.00
C ALA A 151 -5.37 6.29 -3.41
N ASN A 152 -4.23 6.81 -2.95
CA ASN A 152 -3.80 8.17 -3.24
C ASN A 152 -3.63 8.45 -4.75
N ASN A 153 -3.13 7.48 -5.54
CA ASN A 153 -3.02 7.62 -6.99
C ASN A 153 -4.40 7.74 -7.69
N LEU A 154 -5.42 7.14 -7.10
CA LEU A 154 -6.78 7.14 -7.62
C LEU A 154 -7.62 8.32 -7.15
N LYS A 155 -7.12 9.15 -6.22
CA LYS A 155 -7.82 10.31 -5.67
C LYS A 155 -8.42 11.19 -6.78
N ALA A 156 -9.68 11.56 -6.60
CA ALA A 156 -10.36 12.55 -7.44
C ALA A 156 -10.04 13.96 -6.95
N VAL A 157 -10.02 14.94 -7.86
CA VAL A 157 -9.68 16.35 -7.56
C VAL A 157 -10.68 16.96 -6.55
N ASP A 158 -11.94 16.51 -6.58
CA ASP A 158 -13.05 17.07 -5.79
C ASP A 158 -13.47 16.19 -4.61
N GLU A 159 -12.54 15.44 -4.01
CA GLU A 159 -12.86 14.61 -2.84
C GLU A 159 -13.14 15.50 -1.60
N GLU A 160 -14.43 15.76 -1.32
CA GLU A 160 -14.87 16.27 -0.02
C GLU A 160 -14.50 15.27 1.10
N PRO A 161 -14.08 15.75 2.29
CA PRO A 161 -13.64 14.88 3.39
C PRO A 161 -14.76 13.95 3.82
N THR A 162 -14.65 12.67 3.45
CA THR A 162 -15.62 11.66 3.86
C THR A 162 -15.36 11.27 5.32
N THR A 163 -16.20 11.75 6.23
CA THR A 163 -16.27 11.30 7.63
C THR A 163 -17.07 10.00 7.71
N ALA A 164 -16.39 8.86 7.62
CA ALA A 164 -16.98 7.58 8.04
C ALA A 164 -15.89 6.61 8.51
N SER A 165 -15.36 6.87 9.70
CA SER A 165 -14.70 5.81 10.48
C SER A 165 -15.81 4.93 11.07
N SER A 166 -16.09 3.78 10.45
CA SER A 166 -17.06 2.82 10.95
C SER A 166 -16.69 2.38 12.37
N ASN A 167 -17.62 2.58 13.34
CA ASN A 167 -17.50 2.22 14.76
C ASN A 167 -17.20 0.73 15.03
N GLN A 168 -17.23 -0.13 14.01
CA GLN A 168 -16.86 -1.54 14.14
C GLN A 168 -15.37 -1.79 13.89
N THR A 169 -14.71 -0.90 13.16
CA THR A 169 -13.26 -0.93 12.96
C THR A 169 -12.52 -0.87 14.29
N THR A 170 -13.00 -0.01 15.19
CA THR A 170 -12.52 0.10 16.56
C THR A 170 -12.79 -1.18 17.34
N SER A 171 -13.98 -1.79 17.19
CA SER A 171 -14.33 -3.07 17.82
C SER A 171 -13.40 -4.23 17.40
N ILE A 172 -13.05 -4.35 16.11
CA ILE A 172 -12.10 -5.37 15.62
C ILE A 172 -10.69 -5.15 16.22
N LEU A 173 -10.26 -3.89 16.33
CA LEU A 173 -8.96 -3.53 16.89
C LEU A 173 -8.91 -3.69 18.43
N THR A 174 -10.03 -3.61 19.14
CA THR A 174 -10.12 -3.75 20.60
C THR A 174 -10.41 -5.18 21.06
N ASN A 175 -11.28 -5.93 20.36
CA ASN A 175 -11.65 -7.30 20.74
C ASN A 175 -10.59 -8.34 20.36
N GLY A 176 -9.70 -8.03 19.41
CA GLY A 176 -8.64 -8.95 18.99
C GLY A 176 -7.71 -9.43 20.12
N LYS A 177 -7.71 -8.78 21.29
CA LYS A 177 -6.91 -9.20 22.45
C LYS A 177 -7.49 -10.37 23.26
N SER A 178 -8.80 -10.65 23.19
CA SER A 178 -9.42 -11.73 24.00
C SER A 178 -9.95 -12.91 23.18
N GLU A 179 -9.77 -12.91 21.86
CA GLU A 179 -10.26 -13.98 20.99
C GLU A 179 -9.23 -15.11 20.83
N SER A 180 -9.72 -16.31 20.54
CA SER A 180 -8.86 -17.47 20.29
C SER A 180 -7.97 -17.25 19.06
N ARG A 181 -6.80 -17.89 19.03
CA ARG A 181 -5.90 -17.86 17.86
C ARG A 181 -6.60 -18.32 16.58
N TRP A 182 -7.49 -19.30 16.67
CA TRP A 182 -8.24 -19.80 15.53
C TRP A 182 -9.22 -18.75 14.98
N THR A 183 -9.91 -18.01 15.87
CA THR A 183 -10.79 -16.89 15.48
C THR A 183 -10.01 -15.77 14.78
N GLN A 184 -8.79 -15.50 15.25
CA GLN A 184 -7.86 -14.55 14.66
C GLN A 184 -7.39 -14.96 13.24
N GLU A 185 -6.96 -16.21 13.08
CA GLU A 185 -6.50 -16.74 11.79
C GLU A 185 -7.64 -16.78 10.76
N LEU A 186 -8.85 -17.18 11.18
CA LEU A 186 -10.06 -17.09 10.37
C LEU A 186 -10.39 -15.66 9.97
N THR A 187 -10.35 -14.72 10.90
CA THR A 187 -10.65 -13.31 10.61
C THR A 187 -9.66 -12.75 9.59
N CYS A 188 -8.38 -13.12 9.69
CA CYS A 188 -7.38 -12.76 8.67
C CYS A 188 -7.73 -13.36 7.30
N HIS A 189 -8.15 -14.63 7.25
CA HIS A 189 -8.55 -15.30 6.01
C HIS A 189 -9.74 -14.57 5.35
N LEU A 190 -10.78 -14.26 6.11
CA LEU A 190 -11.96 -13.57 5.58
C LEU A 190 -11.64 -12.17 5.05
N ILE A 191 -10.83 -11.40 5.79
CA ILE A 191 -10.37 -10.08 5.35
C ILE A 191 -9.58 -10.20 4.04
N LEU A 192 -8.58 -11.09 4.00
CA LEU A 192 -7.73 -11.26 2.82
C LEU A 192 -8.49 -11.80 1.61
N LYS A 193 -9.46 -12.71 1.81
CA LYS A 193 -10.35 -13.20 0.75
C LYS A 193 -11.19 -12.07 0.17
N ALA A 194 -11.91 -11.33 1.01
CA ALA A 194 -12.75 -10.22 0.56
C ALA A 194 -11.91 -9.10 -0.10
N PHE A 195 -10.75 -8.78 0.46
CA PHE A 195 -9.83 -7.80 -0.11
C PHE A 195 -9.30 -8.25 -1.47
N THR A 196 -8.99 -9.54 -1.64
CA THR A 196 -8.56 -10.12 -2.93
C THR A 196 -9.67 -9.97 -3.98
N GLU A 197 -10.90 -10.36 -3.66
CA GLU A 197 -12.06 -10.22 -4.55
C GLU A 197 -12.30 -8.75 -4.93
N TYR A 198 -12.23 -7.85 -3.94
CA TYR A 198 -12.35 -6.42 -4.16
C TYR A 198 -11.28 -5.87 -5.11
N MET A 199 -10.02 -6.27 -4.91
CA MET A 199 -8.89 -5.81 -5.71
C MET A 199 -8.92 -6.35 -7.14
N GLN A 200 -9.41 -7.58 -7.35
CA GLN A 200 -9.60 -8.14 -8.70
C GLN A 200 -10.68 -7.35 -9.47
N ASN A 201 -11.78 -6.99 -8.81
CA ASN A 201 -12.82 -6.15 -9.41
C ASN A 201 -12.31 -4.71 -9.69
N SER A 202 -11.56 -4.13 -8.75
CA SER A 202 -10.90 -2.83 -8.90
C SER A 202 -9.94 -2.82 -10.08
N LEU A 203 -9.09 -3.83 -10.22
CA LEU A 203 -8.15 -3.96 -11.32
C LEU A 203 -8.88 -3.99 -12.68
N ARG A 204 -9.99 -4.72 -12.78
CA ARG A 204 -10.80 -4.75 -14.00
C ARG A 204 -11.35 -3.37 -14.34
N ALA A 205 -11.87 -2.64 -13.35
CA ALA A 205 -12.42 -1.30 -13.55
C ALA A 205 -11.35 -0.24 -13.89
N ILE A 206 -10.17 -0.29 -13.26
CA ILE A 206 -9.04 0.61 -13.56
C ILE A 206 -8.56 0.38 -15.00
N ARG A 207 -8.44 -0.88 -15.45
CA ARG A 207 -8.10 -1.20 -16.85
C ARG A 207 -9.11 -0.63 -17.82
N TYR A 208 -10.40 -0.84 -17.56
CA TYR A 208 -11.47 -0.31 -18.40
C TYR A 208 -11.44 1.23 -18.47
N SER A 209 -11.10 1.89 -17.37
CA SER A 209 -10.91 3.35 -17.30
C SER A 209 -9.77 3.86 -18.19
N ASN A 210 -8.76 3.03 -18.43
CA ASN A 210 -7.61 3.35 -19.25
C ASN A 210 -7.89 3.16 -20.74
N GLU A 211 -8.58 2.06 -21.09
CA GLU A 211 -8.97 1.75 -22.47
C GLU A 211 -9.92 2.79 -23.06
N LYS A 212 -10.85 3.34 -22.26
CA LYS A 212 -11.77 4.41 -22.70
C LYS A 212 -11.11 5.75 -22.99
N LYS A 213 -9.88 6.00 -22.52
CA LYS A 213 -9.13 7.24 -22.85
C LYS A 213 -8.66 7.24 -24.31
N ILE A 214 -8.68 6.08 -24.99
CA ILE A 214 -8.08 5.88 -26.32
C ILE A 214 -9.11 6.01 -27.46
N ARG A 215 -10.42 6.10 -27.15
CA ARG A 215 -11.45 6.22 -28.18
C ARG A 215 -11.91 7.69 -28.29
N PRO A 216 -11.54 8.44 -29.36
CA PRO A 216 -12.04 9.80 -29.60
C PRO A 216 -13.54 9.79 -29.89
#